data_AF-A0A957Z1M2-F1
#
_entry.id   AF-A0A957Z1M2-F1
#
_cell.length_a   1.000
_cell.length_b   1.000
_cell.length_c   1.000
_cell.angle_alpha   90.00
_cell.angle_beta   90.00
_cell.angle_gamma   90.00
#
_symmetry.space_group_name_H-M   'P 1'
#
loop_
_entity.id
_entity.type
_entity.pdbx_description
1 polymer ?
#
loop_
_entity_poly.entity_id
_entity_poly.type
_entity_poly.pdbx_seq_one_letter_code
_entity_poly.pdbx_strand_id
1 'polypeptide(L)'
;PLIVPTFFGGPWLTFLVRQYMMTLPRELDDAARIDGCSSFGVYWRIIMPLAKPAILIIVIFIFNGTWNEFLLPLIYLQSPENFTLALGLRMFQGEASTSWNLLMAASLLTMLPVIILFFISQRYFIQGIVFTGVKA
;
A
#
# COMPACT_ATOMS: atom_id res chain seq x y z
N PRO A 1 -7.52 5.74 -17.46
CA PRO A 1 -6.14 6.21 -17.16
C PRO A 1 -5.73 6.12 -15.68
N LEU A 2 -6.65 6.18 -14.70
CA LEU A 2 -6.30 6.13 -13.27
C LEU A 2 -5.89 4.73 -12.77
N ILE A 3 -6.42 3.67 -13.39
CA ILE A 3 -6.31 2.28 -12.89
C ILE A 3 -5.25 1.48 -13.66
N VAL A 4 -5.24 1.55 -15.00
CA VAL A 4 -4.38 0.69 -15.83
C VAL A 4 -2.88 0.92 -15.57
N PRO A 5 -2.36 2.16 -15.48
CA PRO A 5 -0.94 2.38 -15.20
C PRO A 5 -0.53 1.94 -13.79
N THR A 6 -1.40 2.13 -12.80
CA THR A 6 -1.13 1.77 -11.39
C THR A 6 -1.25 0.27 -11.15
N PHE A 7 -2.02 -0.46 -11.97
CA PHE A 7 -2.21 -1.91 -11.89
C PHE A 7 -0.91 -2.70 -11.99
N PHE A 8 0.03 -2.27 -12.82
CA PHE A 8 1.32 -2.94 -13.01
C PHE A 8 2.35 -2.62 -11.92
N GLY A 9 1.98 -1.80 -10.93
CA GLY A 9 2.85 -1.38 -9.85
C GLY A 9 3.82 -0.26 -10.26
N GLY A 10 4.35 0.43 -9.25
CA GLY A 10 5.34 1.49 -9.42
C GLY A 10 6.78 0.98 -9.29
N PRO A 11 7.77 1.62 -9.94
CA PRO A 11 9.18 1.21 -9.88
C PRO A 11 9.71 1.07 -8.45
N TRP A 12 9.31 1.99 -7.56
CA TRP A 12 9.72 2.00 -6.15
C TRP A 12 9.21 0.78 -5.37
N LEU A 13 7.95 0.40 -5.57
CA LEU A 13 7.37 -0.77 -4.91
C LEU A 13 7.98 -2.07 -5.41
N THR A 14 8.21 -2.17 -6.72
CA THR A 14 8.89 -3.32 -7.32
C THR A 14 10.31 -3.48 -6.76
N PHE A 15 11.02 -2.37 -6.59
CA PHE A 15 12.33 -2.37 -5.95
C PHE A 15 12.25 -2.85 -4.50
N LEU A 16 11.31 -2.35 -3.69
CA LEU A 16 11.14 -2.79 -2.30
C LEU A 16 10.79 -4.27 -2.17
N VAL A 17 9.86 -4.77 -2.99
CA VAL A 17 9.55 -6.21 -3.06
C VAL A 17 10.82 -7.00 -3.34
N ARG A 18 11.59 -6.59 -4.34
CA ARG A 18 12.84 -7.28 -4.71
C ARG A 18 13.83 -7.28 -3.54
N GLN A 19 14.01 -6.16 -2.85
CA GLN A 19 14.91 -6.08 -1.69
C GLN A 19 14.50 -7.08 -0.61
N TYR A 20 13.21 -7.16 -0.29
CA TYR A 20 12.72 -8.12 0.68
C TYR A 20 12.92 -9.57 0.23
N MET A 21 12.60 -9.89 -1.02
CA MET A 21 12.78 -11.25 -1.56
C MET A 21 14.24 -11.72 -1.50
N MET A 22 15.21 -10.80 -1.63
CA MET A 22 16.63 -11.14 -1.47
C MET A 22 17.04 -11.48 -0.04
N THR A 23 16.24 -11.12 0.97
CA THR A 23 16.49 -11.50 2.37
C THR A 23 15.98 -12.89 2.71
N LEU A 24 15.15 -13.50 1.85
CA LEU A 24 14.61 -14.83 2.09
C LEU A 24 15.71 -15.90 1.91
N PRO A 25 15.78 -16.91 2.80
CA PRO A 25 16.77 -17.96 2.72
C PRO A 25 16.48 -18.89 1.53
N ARG A 26 17.44 -19.00 0.60
CA ARG A 26 17.31 -19.83 -0.61
C ARG A 26 17.26 -21.34 -0.32
N GLU A 27 17.76 -21.75 0.85
CA GLU A 27 17.75 -23.16 1.28
C GLU A 27 16.33 -23.74 1.35
N LEU A 28 15.32 -22.91 1.65
CA LEU A 28 13.92 -23.34 1.67
C LEU A 28 13.40 -23.69 0.26
N ASP A 29 13.89 -23.00 -0.77
CA ASP A 29 13.51 -23.27 -2.16
C ASP A 29 14.14 -24.58 -2.63
N ASP A 30 15.40 -24.83 -2.27
CA ASP A 30 16.11 -26.06 -2.61
C ASP A 30 15.52 -27.28 -1.91
N ALA A 31 15.17 -27.16 -0.63
CA ALA A 31 14.46 -28.20 0.13
C ALA A 31 13.10 -28.52 -0.51
N ALA A 32 12.31 -27.51 -0.85
CA ALA A 32 11.00 -27.72 -1.48
C ALA A 32 11.12 -28.39 -2.87
N ARG A 33 12.19 -28.14 -3.62
CA ARG A 33 12.45 -28.83 -4.90
C ARG A 33 12.86 -30.28 -4.70
N ILE A 34 13.64 -30.58 -3.68
CA ILE A 34 13.99 -31.97 -3.30
C ILE A 34 12.73 -32.75 -2.91
N ASP A 35 11.78 -32.09 -2.23
CA ASP A 35 10.46 -32.65 -1.89
C ASP A 35 9.50 -32.80 -3.10
N GLY A 36 9.97 -32.55 -4.32
CA GLY A 36 9.19 -32.70 -5.56
C GLY A 36 8.22 -31.56 -5.85
N CYS A 37 8.35 -30.41 -5.17
CA CYS A 37 7.51 -29.26 -5.43
C CYS A 37 7.88 -28.59 -6.76
N SER A 38 6.87 -28.29 -7.60
CA SER A 38 7.08 -27.52 -8.83
C SER A 38 7.47 -26.07 -8.50
N SER A 39 8.11 -25.36 -9.43
CA SER A 39 8.48 -23.95 -9.23
C SER A 39 7.30 -23.06 -8.83
N PHE A 40 6.12 -23.32 -9.38
CA PHE A 40 4.90 -22.61 -8.99
C PHE A 40 4.44 -23.00 -7.57
N GLY A 41 4.60 -24.27 -7.19
CA GLY A 41 4.35 -24.75 -5.84
C GLY A 41 5.27 -24.08 -4.81
N VAL A 42 6.57 -23.96 -5.11
CA VAL A 42 7.54 -23.24 -4.26
C VAL A 42 7.11 -21.78 -4.07
N TYR A 43 6.80 -21.09 -5.16
CA TYR A 43 6.34 -19.70 -5.11
C TYR A 43 5.09 -19.54 -4.22
N TRP A 44 4.04 -20.32 -4.46
CA TRP A 44 2.77 -20.13 -3.79
C TRP A 44 2.76 -20.63 -2.34
N ARG A 45 3.47 -21.72 -2.04
CA ARG A 45 3.43 -22.37 -0.73
C ARG A 45 4.56 -21.97 0.21
N ILE A 46 5.71 -21.53 -0.32
CA ILE A 46 6.89 -21.18 0.49
C ILE A 46 7.11 -19.67 0.44
N ILE A 47 7.33 -19.10 -0.75
CA ILE A 47 7.70 -17.69 -0.90
C ILE A 47 6.55 -16.76 -0.46
N MET A 48 5.32 -17.00 -0.93
CA MET A 48 4.18 -16.13 -0.63
C MET A 48 3.84 -16.02 0.87
N PRO A 49 3.81 -17.11 1.66
CA PRO A 49 3.63 -17.01 3.10
C PRO A 49 4.75 -16.26 3.83
N LEU A 50 6.00 -16.46 3.41
CA LEU A 50 7.16 -15.73 3.97
C LEU A 50 7.12 -14.25 3.59
N ALA A 51 6.59 -13.91 2.43
CA ALA A 51 6.44 -12.55 1.95
C ALA A 51 5.26 -11.77 2.56
N LYS A 52 4.38 -12.41 3.36
CA LYS A 52 3.22 -11.76 3.99
C LYS A 52 3.55 -10.42 4.69
N PRO A 53 4.63 -10.29 5.49
CA PRO A 53 4.97 -9.03 6.13
C PRO A 53 5.28 -7.93 5.12
N ALA A 54 6.03 -8.25 4.06
CA ALA A 54 6.36 -7.30 3.00
C ALA A 54 5.14 -6.88 2.18
N ILE A 55 4.29 -7.84 1.81
CA ILE A 55 3.04 -7.60 1.08
C ILE A 55 2.16 -6.62 1.86
N LEU A 56 2.05 -6.79 3.17
CA LEU A 56 1.25 -5.89 3.99
C LEU A 56 1.80 -4.45 3.96
N ILE A 57 3.11 -4.28 4.11
CA ILE A 57 3.77 -2.96 4.05
C ILE A 57 3.47 -2.29 2.70
N ILE A 58 3.57 -3.04 1.60
CA ILE A 58 3.28 -2.54 0.25
C ILE A 58 1.82 -2.11 0.12
N VAL A 59 0.88 -2.92 0.60
CA VAL A 59 -0.55 -2.59 0.56
C VAL A 59 -0.83 -1.29 1.30
N ILE A 60 -0.19 -1.06 2.45
CA ILE A 60 -0.34 0.17 3.23
C ILE A 60 0.18 1.39 2.47
N PHE A 61 1.36 1.28 1.86
CA PHE A 61 1.92 2.38 1.07
C PHE A 61 1.06 2.70 -0.16
N ILE A 62 0.59 1.67 -0.88
CA ILE A 62 -0.31 1.86 -2.03
C ILE A 62 -1.61 2.52 -1.57
N PHE A 63 -2.21 2.02 -0.49
CA PHE A 63 -3.44 2.59 0.05
C PHE A 63 -3.24 4.05 0.44
N ASN A 64 -2.20 4.36 1.21
CA ASN A 64 -1.94 5.72 1.66
C ASN A 64 -1.68 6.67 0.49
N GLY A 65 -0.88 6.26 -0.49
CA GLY A 65 -0.62 7.05 -1.69
C GLY A 65 -1.91 7.30 -2.50
N THR A 66 -2.65 6.25 -2.80
CA THR A 66 -3.88 6.34 -3.61
C THR A 66 -4.99 7.11 -2.90
N TRP A 67 -5.11 6.96 -1.57
CA TRP A 67 -6.14 7.62 -0.77
C TRP A 67 -5.93 9.14 -0.70
N ASN A 68 -4.67 9.60 -0.69
CA ASN A 68 -4.31 11.01 -0.67
C ASN A 68 -4.08 11.59 -2.07
N GLU A 69 -4.24 10.80 -3.12
CA GLU A 69 -3.96 11.23 -4.50
C GLU A 69 -4.96 12.32 -4.92
N PHE A 70 -4.42 13.47 -5.33
CA PHE A 70 -5.21 14.64 -5.71
C PHE A 70 -5.06 14.99 -7.19
N LEU A 71 -3.84 15.01 -7.71
CA LEU A 71 -3.53 15.56 -9.03
C LEU A 71 -4.13 14.74 -10.18
N LEU A 72 -3.90 13.43 -10.18
CA LEU A 72 -4.43 12.57 -11.24
C LEU A 72 -5.98 12.59 -11.27
N PRO A 73 -6.68 12.41 -10.14
CA PRO A 73 -8.12 12.59 -10.06
C PRO A 73 -8.58 13.96 -10.57
N LEU A 74 -7.91 15.05 -10.20
CA LEU A 74 -8.27 16.41 -10.64
C LEU A 74 -8.25 16.56 -12.17
N ILE A 75 -7.26 15.95 -12.83
CA ILE A 75 -7.08 16.05 -14.27
C ILE A 75 -8.11 15.20 -15.02
N TYR A 76 -8.43 14.00 -14.51
CA TYR A 76 -9.21 13.01 -15.25
C TYR A 76 -10.69 12.92 -14.85
N LEU A 77 -11.08 13.40 -13.68
CA LEU A 77 -12.46 13.32 -13.19
C LEU A 77 -13.16 14.66 -13.42
N GLN A 78 -14.24 14.64 -14.21
CA GLN A 78 -15.00 15.85 -14.55
C GLN A 78 -16.35 15.94 -13.82
N SER A 79 -16.99 14.79 -13.56
CA SER A 79 -18.29 14.75 -12.88
C SER A 79 -18.11 14.69 -11.35
N PRO A 80 -18.82 15.54 -10.57
CA PRO A 80 -18.73 15.56 -9.11
C PRO A 80 -19.05 14.21 -8.45
N GLU A 81 -19.94 13.42 -9.05
CA GLU A 81 -20.32 12.08 -8.58
C GLU A 81 -19.15 11.09 -8.53
N ASN A 82 -18.09 11.35 -9.29
CA ASN A 82 -16.91 10.50 -9.37
C ASN A 82 -15.74 11.01 -8.52
N PHE A 83 -15.90 12.14 -7.83
CA PHE A 83 -14.78 12.77 -7.11
C PHE A 83 -14.27 11.89 -5.97
N THR A 84 -12.94 11.85 -5.85
CA THR A 84 -12.28 11.27 -4.69
C THR A 84 -12.49 12.15 -3.46
N LEU A 85 -12.29 11.59 -2.26
CA LEU A 85 -12.38 12.37 -1.02
C LEU A 85 -11.42 13.57 -1.01
N ALA A 86 -10.21 13.42 -1.55
CA ALA A 86 -9.25 14.51 -1.69
C ALA A 86 -9.78 15.66 -2.58
N LEU A 87 -10.47 15.33 -3.69
CA LEU A 87 -11.14 16.33 -4.53
C LEU A 87 -12.36 16.94 -3.85
N GLY A 88 -13.17 16.13 -3.17
CA GLY A 88 -14.33 16.59 -2.40
C GLY A 88 -13.94 17.61 -1.34
N LEU A 89 -12.81 17.43 -0.65
CA LEU A 89 -12.29 18.40 0.31
C LEU A 89 -11.99 19.76 -0.33
N ARG A 90 -11.55 19.78 -1.59
CA ARG A 90 -11.29 21.03 -2.33
C ARG A 90 -12.57 21.81 -2.62
N MET A 91 -13.73 21.15 -2.71
CA MET A 91 -15.02 21.82 -2.92
C MET A 91 -15.41 22.74 -1.75
N PHE A 92 -14.91 22.48 -0.53
CA PHE A 92 -15.13 23.36 0.63
C PHE A 92 -14.23 24.61 0.64
N GLN A 93 -13.23 24.67 -0.26
CA GLN A 93 -12.32 25.79 -0.46
C GLN A 93 -12.74 26.56 -1.72
N GLY A 94 -13.87 27.27 -1.65
CA GLY A 94 -14.34 28.11 -2.75
C GLY A 94 -13.51 29.38 -2.94
N GLU A 95 -13.58 29.98 -4.12
CA GLU A 95 -12.82 31.21 -4.45
C GLU A 95 -13.20 32.41 -3.58
N ALA A 96 -14.47 32.54 -3.20
CA ALA A 96 -14.98 33.68 -2.42
C ALA A 96 -15.00 33.43 -0.90
N SER A 97 -15.19 32.18 -0.47
CA SER A 97 -15.19 31.82 0.95
C SER A 97 -14.88 30.35 1.17
N THR A 98 -14.16 30.05 2.25
CA THR A 98 -13.86 28.68 2.67
C THR A 98 -14.76 28.29 3.83
N SER A 99 -15.46 27.17 3.68
CA SER A 99 -16.31 26.61 4.74
C SER A 99 -15.47 25.80 5.73
N TRP A 100 -14.72 26.48 6.59
CA TRP A 100 -13.76 25.86 7.52
C TRP A 100 -14.36 24.76 8.38
N ASN A 101 -15.59 24.96 8.89
CA ASN A 101 -16.26 23.95 9.72
C ASN A 101 -16.49 22.64 8.96
N LEU A 102 -16.97 22.72 7.72
CA LEU A 102 -17.21 21.55 6.87
C LEU A 102 -15.91 20.91 6.40
N LEU A 103 -14.92 21.74 6.05
CA LEU A 103 -13.59 21.27 5.66
C LEU A 103 -12.92 20.50 6.79
N MET A 104 -12.91 21.03 8.01
CA MET A 104 -12.32 20.35 9.17
C MET A 104 -13.07 19.05 9.50
N ALA A 105 -14.40 19.06 9.49
CA ALA A 105 -15.20 17.86 9.72
C ALA A 105 -14.94 16.77 8.68
N ALA A 106 -14.92 17.14 7.40
CA ALA A 106 -14.63 16.21 6.31
C ALA A 106 -13.19 15.69 6.39
N SER A 107 -12.21 16.54 6.69
CA SER A 107 -10.81 16.13 6.87
C SER A 107 -10.65 15.07 7.96
N LEU A 108 -11.32 15.24 9.10
CA LEU A 108 -11.34 14.23 10.16
C LEU A 108 -11.88 12.88 9.65
N LEU A 109 -12.98 12.88 8.90
CA LEU A 109 -13.55 11.67 8.31
C LEU A 109 -12.58 11.03 7.30
N THR A 110 -11.89 11.82 6.47
CA THR A 110 -10.91 11.29 5.52
C THR A 110 -9.70 10.65 6.18
N MET A 111 -9.33 11.08 7.39
CA MET A 111 -8.22 10.51 8.15
C MET A 111 -8.58 9.19 8.85
N LEU A 112 -9.85 8.96 9.19
CA LEU A 112 -10.26 7.77 9.96
C LEU A 112 -9.80 6.44 9.33
N PRO A 113 -9.96 6.18 8.02
CA PRO A 113 -9.53 4.92 7.43
C PRO A 113 -8.01 4.71 7.51
N VAL A 114 -7.24 5.79 7.38
CA VAL A 114 -5.77 5.74 7.49
C VAL A 114 -5.36 5.39 8.92
N ILE A 115 -6.04 5.96 9.92
CA ILE A 115 -5.81 5.66 11.34
C ILE A 115 -6.16 4.19 11.64
N ILE A 116 -7.30 3.70 11.17
CA ILE A 116 -7.72 2.30 11.34
C ILE A 116 -6.67 1.36 10.71
N LEU A 117 -6.23 1.66 9.49
CA LEU A 117 -5.22 0.87 8.81
C LEU A 117 -3.90 0.85 9.60
N PHE A 118 -3.49 1.99 10.15
CA PHE A 118 -2.29 2.09 10.99
C PHE A 118 -2.38 1.16 12.22
N PHE A 119 -3.49 1.19 12.96
CA PHE A 119 -3.67 0.32 14.14
C PHE A 119 -3.69 -1.17 13.80
N ILE A 120 -4.23 -1.56 12.65
CA ILE A 120 -4.20 -2.95 12.18
C ILE A 120 -2.76 -3.36 11.81
N SER A 121 -2.01 -2.42 11.25
CA SER A 121 -0.70 -2.69 10.65
C SER A 121 0.47 -2.58 11.62
N GLN A 122 0.33 -1.83 12.72
CA GLN A 122 1.40 -1.55 13.68
C GLN A 122 2.13 -2.82 14.17
N ARG A 123 1.40 -3.93 14.39
CA ARG A 123 1.98 -5.20 14.87
C ARG A 123 2.94 -5.83 13.87
N TYR A 124 2.72 -5.59 12.58
CA TYR A 124 3.50 -6.17 11.50
C TYR A 124 4.73 -5.33 11.17
N PHE A 125 4.62 -3.99 11.29
CA PHE A 125 5.78 -3.10 11.21
C PHE A 125 6.82 -3.44 12.28
N ILE A 126 6.38 -3.72 13.51
CA ILE A 126 7.28 -4.10 14.61
C ILE A 126 8.00 -5.42 14.29
N GLN A 127 7.30 -6.44 13.78
CA GLN A 127 7.90 -7.74 13.43
C GLN A 127 8.91 -7.66 12.27
N GLY A 128 8.68 -6.78 11.29
CA GLY A 128 9.58 -6.58 10.16
C GLY A 128 10.95 -6.01 10.56
N ILE A 129 11.00 -5.16 11.59
CA ILE A 129 12.24 -4.57 12.11
C ILE A 129 13.09 -5.64 12.85
N VAL A 130 12.46 -6.60 13.52
CA VAL A 130 13.19 -7.65 14.27
C VAL A 130 13.97 -8.58 13.33
N PHE A 131 13.44 -8.90 12.14
CA PHE A 131 14.18 -9.69 11.15
C PHE A 131 15.44 -9.00 10.61
N THR A 132 15.50 -7.67 10.65
CA THR A 132 16.72 -6.90 10.29
C THR A 132 17.75 -6.81 11.43
N GLY A 133 17.40 -7.21 12.67
CA GLY A 133 18.26 -7.10 13.85
C GLY A 133 18.98 -8.38 14.29
N VAL A 134 18.70 -9.55 13.68
CA VAL A 134 19.23 -10.87 14.13
C VAL A 134 20.49 -11.31 13.36
N LYS A 135 21.25 -10.39 12.77
CA LYS A 135 22.63 -10.66 12.32
C LYS A 135 23.57 -9.56 12.77
N ALA A 136 24.09 -9.74 13.98
CA ALA A 136 25.43 -9.33 14.39
C ALA A 136 26.09 -10.56 15.04
#